data_AF-Q7PVV7-F1
#
_entry.id   AF-Q7PVV7-F1
#
_cell.length_a   1.000
_cell.length_b   1.000
_cell.length_c   1.000
_cell.angle_alpha   90.00
_cell.angle_beta   90.00
_cell.angle_gamma   90.00
#
_symmetry.space_group_name_H-M   'P 1'
#
loop_
_entity.id
_entity.type
_entity.pdbx_description
1 polymer ?
#
loop_
_entity_poly.entity_id
_entity_poly.type
_entity_poly.pdbx_seq_one_letter_code
_entity_poly.pdbx_strand_id
1 'polypeptide(L)'
;RGLCTYVTNRIIINQVETIQKADDVSEDAKVDDTSEPPEKKGRMEGNAEEPQGKKKKNRGQNKSRTVPFKEEDGLRLCKSLLDGNLGEDAAKKCTNANCRFSHDLDKFLQLKPKDIDGTCYIYSTKGYCNFGVTCRFAGAHLDENRRNIYPEDFKPDTSMLVSTWLSTDLQHILRKRKYNFNKSTKIVNKFDRLQQEEKNEKAKSNEQENGEAKDDAEQKPEESKPAGAVTDEDVIKLRSAERKRIVFRDKLYLSPLTTVGNLPFRRICKEYGVDITCGEMACAIPIINGAIQEWALTKRHSSEDLFGVQLCGHNPKLVTYAAQIIAEKADVDFIDLNTGCPIDLIFNQGGGSALLRRQNVLKVMVQSCSRLLADYGKEFTVKTRIGIYNNKLIAHEMVPKFEDWGASLITIHGRTKEQRYTKRADWEYLQQCATQAQSVPVFGNGDIFGYEDYEHIRTKCPNIAGVMVGRGALIKPWVFQEIKERKTLDPSSGERFEMLKRYVNYGLEHWGSDTKGVETTRRFLLEWQSFLYRYVPYGLLERPPQRINERPDAYRGRDDLETLMASPNCNDWVKLSEMLLGPVPEGFNFVPKHKANAY
;
A
#
# COMPACT_ATOMS: atom_id res chain seq x y z
N ARG A 1 12.57 60.51 3.51
CA ARG A 1 13.66 59.68 2.92
C ARG A 1 13.16 58.23 2.86
N GLY A 2 12.67 57.63 1.79
CA GLY A 2 12.18 58.08 0.48
C GLY A 2 11.04 57.11 0.10
N LEU A 3 9.93 57.68 -0.37
CA LEU A 3 8.73 57.00 -0.88
C LEU A 3 8.82 56.94 -2.41
N CYS A 4 8.46 55.81 -3.02
CA CYS A 4 8.11 55.69 -4.44
C CYS A 4 7.31 54.39 -4.66
N THR A 5 5.98 54.42 -4.64
CA THR A 5 5.03 54.55 -5.78
C THR A 5 4.82 53.27 -6.58
N TYR A 6 3.66 52.65 -6.36
CA TYR A 6 3.04 51.67 -7.26
C TYR A 6 2.51 52.40 -8.50
N VAL A 7 2.94 51.98 -9.69
CA VAL A 7 2.39 52.42 -10.98
C VAL A 7 1.34 51.41 -11.42
N THR A 8 0.07 51.82 -11.39
CA THR A 8 -1.05 51.11 -12.02
C THR A 8 -1.11 51.46 -13.50
N ASN A 9 -0.85 50.50 -14.39
CA ASN A 9 -1.18 50.64 -15.81
C ASN A 9 -2.62 50.15 -16.06
N ARG A 10 -3.51 51.11 -16.31
CA ARG A 10 -4.82 50.91 -16.96
C ARG A 10 -4.59 50.75 -18.46
N ILE A 11 -5.06 49.66 -19.05
CA ILE A 11 -5.31 49.60 -20.51
C ILE A 11 -6.73 49.03 -20.73
N ILE A 12 -7.62 49.99 -20.99
CA ILE A 12 -8.73 50.05 -21.96
C ILE A 12 -9.38 48.71 -22.38
N ILE A 13 -10.62 48.53 -21.95
CA ILE A 13 -11.59 47.56 -22.49
C ILE A 13 -12.20 48.20 -23.75
N ASN A 14 -12.00 47.57 -24.92
CA ASN A 14 -12.78 47.88 -26.12
C ASN A 14 -14.06 47.03 -26.12
N GLN A 15 -15.19 47.73 -26.30
CA GLN A 15 -16.52 47.19 -26.60
C GLN A 15 -16.57 46.58 -28.02
N VAL A 16 -17.75 46.01 -28.34
CA VAL A 16 -18.31 45.60 -29.66
C VAL A 16 -18.31 44.06 -29.80
N GLU A 17 -19.40 43.33 -30.06
CA GLU A 17 -20.75 43.65 -30.56
C GLU A 17 -21.77 42.56 -30.15
N THR A 18 -22.98 42.98 -29.83
CA THR A 18 -24.16 42.12 -29.62
C THR A 18 -24.82 41.82 -30.96
N ILE A 19 -25.03 40.55 -31.31
CA ILE A 19 -25.90 40.17 -32.43
C ILE A 19 -27.16 39.50 -31.87
N GLN A 20 -28.27 40.24 -31.97
CA GLN A 20 -29.65 39.73 -31.93
C GLN A 20 -30.03 39.16 -33.29
N LYS A 21 -30.80 38.05 -33.28
CA LYS A 21 -31.83 37.65 -34.26
C LYS A 21 -32.38 36.29 -33.79
N ALA A 22 -33.65 35.95 -33.87
CA ALA A 22 -34.93 36.63 -33.93
C ALA A 22 -35.93 35.51 -33.60
N ASP A 23 -36.98 35.83 -32.87
CA ASP A 23 -38.08 34.90 -32.56
C ASP A 23 -38.78 34.48 -33.86
N ASP A 24 -39.16 33.21 -33.95
CA ASP A 24 -40.38 32.83 -34.65
C ASP A 24 -41.10 31.72 -33.85
N VAL A 25 -42.37 32.00 -33.63
CA VAL A 25 -43.31 31.32 -32.73
C VAL A 25 -44.08 30.28 -33.52
N SER A 26 -44.25 29.08 -32.97
CA SER A 26 -45.54 28.37 -33.07
C SER A 26 -45.69 27.36 -31.93
N GLU A 27 -46.75 27.59 -31.18
CA GLU A 27 -47.29 26.80 -30.07
C GLU A 27 -47.69 25.38 -30.51
N ASP A 28 -47.50 24.39 -29.63
CA ASP A 28 -48.58 23.48 -29.28
C ASP A 28 -48.27 22.63 -28.02
N ALA A 29 -49.04 22.96 -26.99
CA ALA A 29 -49.44 22.27 -25.77
C ALA A 29 -49.07 20.77 -25.57
N LYS A 30 -48.59 20.42 -24.36
CA LYS A 30 -49.40 19.89 -23.24
C LYS A 30 -48.53 19.42 -22.07
N VAL A 31 -48.97 19.81 -20.88
CA VAL A 31 -48.53 19.36 -19.55
C VAL A 31 -49.01 17.91 -19.34
N ASP A 32 -48.16 17.05 -18.79
CA ASP A 32 -48.61 16.09 -17.77
C ASP A 32 -47.48 15.75 -16.79
N ASP A 33 -47.82 15.86 -15.51
CA ASP A 33 -47.06 15.52 -14.32
C ASP A 33 -47.31 14.04 -13.98
N THR A 34 -46.55 13.49 -13.03
CA THR A 34 -46.65 12.15 -12.43
C THR A 34 -45.80 11.03 -13.05
N SER A 35 -44.75 10.62 -12.33
CA SER A 35 -44.72 9.31 -11.67
C SER A 35 -43.42 9.06 -10.89
N GLU A 36 -43.65 8.69 -9.64
CA GLU A 36 -42.72 8.21 -8.62
C GLU A 36 -41.86 6.99 -9.04
N PRO A 37 -40.75 6.71 -8.32
CA PRO A 37 -39.72 5.77 -8.74
C PRO A 37 -40.10 4.30 -8.43
N PRO A 38 -39.75 3.31 -9.26
CA PRO A 38 -40.09 1.93 -8.92
C PRO A 38 -39.13 1.32 -7.90
N GLU A 39 -39.76 0.61 -6.99
CA GLU A 39 -39.29 -0.02 -5.75
C GLU A 39 -38.23 -1.12 -5.89
N LYS A 40 -37.56 -1.39 -4.76
CA LYS A 40 -36.85 -2.63 -4.47
C LYS A 40 -37.85 -3.80 -4.30
N LYS A 41 -37.59 -4.94 -4.95
CA LYS A 41 -38.06 -6.26 -4.47
C LYS A 41 -36.93 -7.29 -4.46
N GLY A 42 -36.93 -8.11 -3.42
CA GLY A 42 -35.91 -9.11 -3.09
C GLY A 42 -36.16 -10.51 -3.67
N ARG A 43 -35.20 -11.40 -3.32
CA ARG A 43 -35.14 -12.89 -3.28
C ARG A 43 -36.48 -13.66 -3.43
N MET A 44 -36.60 -14.90 -3.93
CA MET A 44 -35.70 -16.06 -4.13
C MET A 44 -36.41 -17.12 -5.04
N GLU A 45 -35.61 -18.02 -5.65
CA GLU A 45 -35.93 -19.39 -6.15
C GLU A 45 -36.77 -19.67 -7.41
N GLY A 46 -36.28 -20.64 -8.23
CA GLY A 46 -37.03 -21.34 -9.27
C GLY A 46 -36.24 -21.58 -10.58
N ASN A 47 -35.90 -22.85 -10.86
CA ASN A 47 -35.28 -23.32 -12.11
C ASN A 47 -36.04 -22.88 -13.38
N ALA A 48 -35.32 -22.30 -14.35
CA ALA A 48 -35.71 -22.31 -15.76
C ALA A 48 -34.49 -22.08 -16.67
N GLU A 49 -34.49 -22.80 -17.78
CA GLU A 49 -33.42 -23.09 -18.76
C GLU A 49 -32.63 -21.87 -19.29
N GLU A 50 -31.30 -22.02 -19.42
CA GLU A 50 -30.41 -21.03 -20.03
C GLU A 50 -30.59 -20.99 -21.57
N PRO A 51 -30.84 -19.81 -22.19
CA PRO A 51 -30.59 -19.63 -23.60
C PRO A 51 -29.09 -19.43 -23.84
N GLN A 52 -28.49 -20.34 -24.60
CA GLN A 52 -27.13 -20.27 -25.11
C GLN A 52 -26.92 -18.94 -25.87
N GLY A 53 -25.79 -18.26 -25.63
CA GLY A 53 -25.29 -17.24 -26.57
C GLY A 53 -25.08 -15.81 -26.05
N LYS A 54 -25.26 -15.50 -24.76
CA LYS A 54 -24.79 -14.21 -24.20
C LYS A 54 -23.47 -14.40 -23.47
N LYS A 55 -22.35 -13.96 -24.08
CA LYS A 55 -21.06 -13.75 -23.38
C LYS A 55 -21.39 -13.01 -22.08
N LYS A 56 -21.21 -13.66 -20.92
CA LYS A 56 -21.33 -13.04 -19.60
C LYS A 56 -20.53 -11.74 -19.65
N LYS A 57 -21.21 -10.58 -19.68
CA LYS A 57 -20.55 -9.28 -19.56
C LYS A 57 -19.72 -9.36 -18.28
N ASN A 58 -18.41 -9.34 -18.46
CA ASN A 58 -17.43 -9.54 -17.41
C ASN A 58 -17.49 -8.32 -16.47
N ARG A 59 -18.44 -8.31 -15.52
CA ARG A 59 -18.61 -7.23 -14.54
C ARG A 59 -17.34 -7.13 -13.66
N GLY A 60 -16.78 -5.92 -13.54
CA GLY A 60 -15.61 -5.59 -12.72
C GLY A 60 -14.78 -4.42 -13.30
N GLN A 61 -14.34 -3.47 -12.45
CA GLN A 61 -13.75 -2.17 -12.86
C GLN A 61 -12.40 -2.24 -13.61
N ASN A 62 -11.73 -3.39 -13.68
CA ASN A 62 -10.33 -3.49 -14.14
C ASN A 62 -10.06 -4.58 -15.21
N LYS A 63 -11.08 -5.18 -15.83
CA LYS A 63 -10.88 -6.33 -16.74
C LYS A 63 -10.37 -5.98 -18.15
N SER A 64 -10.36 -4.71 -18.54
CA SER A 64 -9.85 -4.23 -19.86
C SER A 64 -8.48 -3.55 -19.78
N ARG A 65 -7.76 -3.67 -18.65
CA ARG A 65 -6.44 -3.04 -18.47
C ARG A 65 -5.35 -3.98 -18.99
N THR A 66 -4.66 -3.56 -20.05
CA THR A 66 -3.41 -4.16 -20.49
C THR A 66 -2.25 -3.59 -19.68
N VAL A 67 -1.15 -4.33 -19.57
CA VAL A 67 0.09 -3.74 -19.04
C VAL A 67 0.51 -2.67 -20.04
N PRO A 68 0.84 -1.43 -19.61
CA PRO A 68 1.19 -0.35 -20.54
C PRO A 68 2.37 -0.68 -21.45
N PHE A 69 3.23 -1.60 -21.00
CA PHE A 69 4.37 -2.11 -21.73
C PHE A 69 4.50 -3.62 -21.54
N LYS A 70 4.76 -4.34 -22.64
CA LYS A 70 5.12 -5.77 -22.63
C LYS A 70 6.41 -5.95 -23.42
N GLU A 71 7.47 -6.29 -22.70
CA GLU A 71 8.76 -6.64 -23.29
C GLU A 71 8.67 -7.96 -24.05
N GLU A 72 9.21 -8.01 -25.27
CA GLU A 72 9.33 -9.24 -26.05
C GLU A 72 10.45 -10.13 -25.49
N ASP A 73 10.21 -11.43 -25.37
CA ASP A 73 11.16 -12.34 -24.72
C ASP A 73 12.51 -12.45 -25.48
N GLY A 74 12.52 -12.18 -26.79
CA GLY A 74 13.73 -12.15 -27.63
C GLY A 74 14.70 -11.00 -27.30
N LEU A 75 14.27 -10.02 -26.51
CA LEU A 75 15.05 -8.84 -26.12
C LEU A 75 15.80 -9.04 -24.80
N ARG A 76 15.66 -10.18 -24.12
CA ARG A 76 16.33 -10.38 -22.83
C ARG A 76 17.72 -10.94 -23.00
N LEU A 77 18.71 -10.08 -22.79
CA LEU A 77 20.13 -10.44 -22.79
C LEU A 77 20.49 -11.34 -21.60
N CYS A 78 21.38 -12.30 -21.83
CA CYS A 78 21.92 -13.13 -20.76
C CYS A 78 22.74 -12.31 -19.77
N LYS A 79 22.60 -12.62 -18.47
CA LYS A 79 23.29 -11.90 -17.39
C LYS A 79 24.82 -11.90 -17.52
N SER A 80 25.39 -12.92 -18.16
CA SER A 80 26.83 -13.01 -18.42
C SER A 80 27.37 -11.89 -19.32
N LEU A 81 26.50 -11.27 -20.13
CA LEU A 81 26.86 -10.27 -21.13
C LEU A 81 26.54 -8.84 -20.68
N LEU A 82 26.13 -8.64 -19.42
CA LEU A 82 25.76 -7.32 -18.91
C LEU A 82 26.96 -6.35 -18.88
N ASP A 83 28.17 -6.87 -18.63
CA ASP A 83 29.41 -6.09 -18.60
C ASP A 83 30.05 -5.90 -20.00
N GLY A 84 29.29 -6.05 -21.08
CA GLY A 84 29.78 -5.83 -22.45
C GLY A 84 30.53 -7.02 -23.04
N ASN A 85 31.42 -6.75 -24.00
CA ASN A 85 32.13 -7.79 -24.74
C ASN A 85 33.40 -8.20 -23.97
N LEU A 86 33.41 -9.42 -23.43
CA LEU A 86 34.43 -9.90 -22.48
C LEU A 86 35.62 -10.60 -23.16
N GLY A 87 35.69 -10.62 -24.50
CA GLY A 87 36.77 -11.30 -25.21
C GLY A 87 36.86 -12.81 -24.89
N GLU A 88 38.09 -13.35 -24.86
CA GLU A 88 38.37 -14.78 -24.60
C GLU A 88 38.29 -15.18 -23.11
N ASP A 89 37.87 -14.30 -22.20
CA ASP A 89 37.76 -14.62 -20.77
C ASP A 89 36.65 -15.66 -20.51
N ALA A 90 37.07 -16.93 -20.48
CA ALA A 90 36.22 -18.12 -20.31
C ALA A 90 35.44 -18.15 -18.99
N ALA A 91 35.84 -17.36 -17.98
CA ALA A 91 35.27 -17.37 -16.64
C ALA A 91 33.85 -16.78 -16.53
N LYS A 92 33.39 -16.02 -17.53
CA LYS A 92 32.06 -15.38 -17.56
C LYS A 92 31.15 -15.91 -18.67
N LYS A 93 31.49 -17.00 -19.38
CA LYS A 93 30.53 -17.62 -20.33
C LYS A 93 29.35 -18.22 -19.56
N CYS A 94 28.15 -18.09 -20.12
CA CYS A 94 26.96 -18.67 -19.49
C CYS A 94 27.13 -20.20 -19.38
N THR A 95 27.16 -20.71 -18.15
CA THR A 95 27.35 -22.13 -17.86
C THR A 95 26.09 -22.97 -18.10
N ASN A 96 24.95 -22.33 -18.37
CA ASN A 96 23.68 -23.01 -18.61
C ASN A 96 23.51 -23.33 -20.10
N ALA A 97 23.66 -24.61 -20.45
CA ALA A 97 23.47 -25.11 -21.82
C ALA A 97 22.07 -24.83 -22.40
N ASN A 98 21.04 -24.74 -21.53
CA ASN A 98 19.65 -24.46 -21.91
C ASN A 98 19.22 -23.04 -21.51
N CYS A 99 20.14 -22.07 -21.59
CA CYS A 99 19.83 -20.68 -21.28
C CYS A 99 18.76 -20.13 -22.25
N ARG A 100 17.64 -19.65 -21.70
CA ARG A 100 16.56 -19.04 -22.51
C ARG A 100 16.85 -17.61 -22.97
N PHE A 101 17.94 -17.00 -22.50
CA PHE A 101 18.27 -15.60 -22.74
C PHE A 101 19.19 -15.47 -23.95
N SER A 102 19.13 -14.34 -24.65
CA SER A 102 19.97 -14.08 -25.82
C SER A 102 21.45 -14.00 -25.43
N HIS A 103 22.30 -14.65 -26.22
CA HIS A 103 23.76 -14.52 -26.13
C HIS A 103 24.36 -13.67 -27.26
N ASP A 104 23.50 -13.01 -28.05
CA ASP A 104 23.88 -12.11 -29.13
C ASP A 104 23.78 -10.66 -28.64
N LEU A 105 24.93 -10.09 -28.25
CA LEU A 105 25.02 -8.74 -27.71
C LEU A 105 24.73 -7.68 -28.78
N ASP A 106 25.23 -7.86 -30.00
CA ASP A 106 25.08 -6.87 -31.07
C ASP A 106 23.63 -6.79 -31.54
N LYS A 107 22.96 -7.93 -31.72
CA LYS A 107 21.53 -7.97 -32.03
C LYS A 107 20.70 -7.34 -30.91
N PHE A 108 21.05 -7.58 -29.65
CA PHE A 108 20.36 -6.92 -28.53
C PHE A 108 20.51 -5.40 -28.61
N LEU A 109 21.71 -4.88 -28.86
CA LEU A 109 21.96 -3.44 -28.93
C LEU A 109 21.28 -2.77 -30.12
N GLN A 110 21.14 -3.46 -31.25
CA GLN A 110 20.36 -2.98 -32.40
C GLN A 110 18.87 -2.84 -32.08
N LEU A 111 18.33 -3.72 -31.22
CA LEU A 111 16.92 -3.71 -30.84
C LEU A 111 16.65 -2.86 -29.59
N LYS A 112 17.67 -2.56 -28.80
CA LYS A 112 17.55 -1.75 -27.58
C LYS A 112 17.12 -0.33 -27.95
N PRO A 113 16.06 0.22 -27.33
CA PRO A 113 15.70 1.62 -27.52
C PRO A 113 16.84 2.54 -27.13
N LYS A 114 16.90 3.71 -27.79
CA LYS A 114 17.92 4.74 -27.49
C LYS A 114 17.98 5.03 -25.99
N ASP A 115 19.20 5.25 -25.51
CA ASP A 115 19.44 5.70 -24.15
C ASP A 115 18.77 7.04 -23.88
N ILE A 116 18.33 7.18 -22.63
CA ILE A 116 17.78 8.39 -22.06
C ILE A 116 18.97 9.28 -21.69
N ASP A 117 18.90 10.54 -22.08
CA ASP A 117 19.92 11.53 -21.74
C ASP A 117 19.98 11.79 -20.23
N GLY A 118 21.17 12.11 -19.72
CA GLY A 118 21.42 12.41 -18.31
C GLY A 118 22.23 11.34 -17.59
N THR A 119 22.25 11.41 -16.26
CA THR A 119 23.09 10.54 -15.42
C THR A 119 22.32 9.33 -14.90
N CYS A 120 22.95 8.14 -14.91
CA CYS A 120 22.37 6.95 -14.29
C CYS A 120 22.37 7.06 -12.76
N TYR A 121 21.20 7.04 -12.13
CA TYR A 121 21.08 7.12 -10.67
C TYR A 121 21.77 5.97 -9.92
N ILE A 122 21.70 4.74 -10.48
CA ILE A 122 22.37 3.57 -9.89
C ILE A 122 23.89 3.78 -9.93
N TYR A 123 24.40 4.29 -11.04
CA TYR A 123 25.82 4.59 -11.19
C TYR A 123 26.27 5.71 -10.24
N SER A 124 25.52 6.81 -10.17
CA SER A 124 25.88 7.96 -9.33
C SER A 124 25.90 7.61 -7.83
N THR A 125 25.14 6.60 -7.41
CA THR A 125 25.07 6.18 -6.02
C THR A 125 26.11 5.10 -5.67
N LYS A 126 26.39 4.17 -6.58
CA LYS A 126 27.25 3.00 -6.30
C LYS A 126 28.62 3.05 -6.95
N GLY A 127 28.86 3.96 -7.88
CA GLY A 127 30.05 3.95 -8.75
C GLY A 127 30.05 2.84 -9.82
N TYR A 128 28.99 2.02 -9.91
CA TYR A 128 28.81 1.01 -10.95
C TYR A 128 27.33 0.73 -11.20
N CYS A 129 26.99 0.26 -12.40
CA CYS A 129 25.62 -0.11 -12.75
C CYS A 129 25.50 -1.60 -13.03
N ASN A 130 24.79 -2.32 -12.15
CA ASN A 130 24.59 -3.77 -12.27
C ASN A 130 23.70 -4.18 -13.47
N PHE A 131 23.14 -3.22 -14.21
CA PHE A 131 22.40 -3.45 -15.46
C PHE A 131 23.30 -3.28 -16.70
N GLY A 132 24.47 -2.67 -16.56
CA GLY A 132 25.47 -2.54 -17.62
C GLY A 132 24.87 -2.11 -18.97
N VAL A 133 25.13 -2.88 -20.03
CA VAL A 133 24.64 -2.60 -21.40
C VAL A 133 23.11 -2.55 -21.54
N THR A 134 22.37 -3.16 -20.61
CA THR A 134 20.88 -3.14 -20.64
C THR A 134 20.31 -1.88 -20.01
N CYS A 135 21.10 -1.13 -19.25
CA CYS A 135 20.71 0.15 -18.66
C CYS A 135 20.25 1.15 -19.74
N ARG A 136 19.15 1.86 -19.49
CA ARG A 136 18.65 2.93 -20.36
C ARG A 136 19.39 4.25 -20.19
N PHE A 137 20.39 4.30 -19.31
CA PHE A 137 21.32 5.41 -19.11
C PHE A 137 22.77 4.96 -19.36
N ALA A 138 22.94 3.88 -20.14
CA ALA A 138 24.22 3.22 -20.35
C ALA A 138 25.28 4.17 -20.95
N GLY A 139 24.90 5.04 -21.87
CA GLY A 139 25.80 6.05 -22.46
C GLY A 139 26.50 6.96 -21.45
N ALA A 140 26.00 7.08 -20.22
CA ALA A 140 26.62 7.90 -19.17
C ALA A 140 27.71 7.17 -18.35
N HIS A 141 27.82 5.84 -18.47
CA HIS A 141 28.67 5.05 -17.57
C HIS A 141 29.33 3.80 -18.21
N LEU A 142 29.35 3.72 -19.54
CA LEU A 142 30.03 2.67 -20.28
C LEU A 142 31.20 3.22 -21.10
N ASP A 143 32.29 2.43 -21.21
CA ASP A 143 33.44 2.74 -22.07
C ASP A 143 33.18 2.40 -23.55
N GLU A 144 34.15 2.66 -24.43
CA GLU A 144 34.07 2.35 -25.87
C GLU A 144 33.85 0.86 -26.16
N ASN A 145 34.27 -0.02 -25.24
CA ASN A 145 34.09 -1.47 -25.30
C ASN A 145 32.78 -1.93 -24.62
N ARG A 146 31.90 -0.99 -24.25
CA ARG A 146 30.59 -1.22 -23.63
C ARG A 146 30.69 -1.86 -22.25
N ARG A 147 31.81 -1.68 -21.56
CA ARG A 147 32.05 -2.16 -20.19
C ARG A 147 31.72 -1.06 -19.19
N ASN A 148 31.27 -1.44 -18.00
CA ASN A 148 31.06 -0.49 -16.91
C ASN A 148 32.36 0.29 -16.62
N ILE A 149 32.26 1.61 -16.54
CA ILE A 149 33.36 2.49 -16.08
C ILE A 149 33.42 2.42 -14.56
N TYR A 150 34.57 2.10 -13.99
CA TYR A 150 34.75 2.05 -12.53
C TYR A 150 35.61 3.23 -12.05
N PRO A 151 35.25 3.92 -10.96
CA PRO A 151 36.13 4.87 -10.29
C PRO A 151 37.45 4.23 -9.84
N GLU A 152 38.54 5.00 -9.76
CA GLU A 152 39.87 4.49 -9.37
C GLU A 152 39.89 3.81 -7.98
N ASP A 153 39.15 4.36 -7.02
CA ASP A 153 39.00 3.80 -5.66
C ASP A 153 37.78 2.87 -5.50
N PHE A 154 37.28 2.28 -6.59
CA PHE A 154 36.07 1.48 -6.56
C PHE A 154 36.20 0.27 -5.63
N LYS A 155 35.37 0.26 -4.59
CA LYS A 155 35.12 -0.92 -3.76
C LYS A 155 33.70 -1.39 -4.03
N PRO A 156 33.48 -2.69 -4.34
CA PRO A 156 32.14 -3.22 -4.50
C PRO A 156 31.35 -3.00 -3.21
N ASP A 157 30.40 -2.07 -3.23
CA ASP A 157 29.49 -1.89 -2.11
C ASP A 157 28.50 -3.06 -2.11
N THR A 158 28.75 -4.02 -1.22
CA THR A 158 27.84 -5.15 -0.97
C THR A 158 26.70 -4.78 -0.03
N SER A 159 26.66 -3.56 0.49
CA SER A 159 25.58 -3.11 1.37
C SER A 159 24.25 -3.10 0.59
N MET A 160 23.34 -3.98 0.98
CA MET A 160 22.00 -3.97 0.43
C MET A 160 21.20 -2.89 1.15
N LEU A 161 21.07 -1.71 0.52
CA LEU A 161 20.18 -0.64 1.00
C LEU A 161 18.72 -1.10 1.16
N VAL A 162 18.34 -2.15 0.42
CA VAL A 162 17.02 -2.79 0.49
C VAL A 162 17.16 -4.20 1.06
N SER A 163 16.61 -4.42 2.25
CA SER A 163 16.53 -5.72 2.91
C SER A 163 15.28 -6.50 2.49
N THR A 164 15.34 -7.82 2.69
CA THR A 164 14.38 -8.86 2.28
C THR A 164 14.40 -9.18 0.78
N TRP A 165 15.02 -10.32 0.47
CA TRP A 165 14.99 -10.95 -0.86
C TRP A 165 14.51 -12.38 -0.72
N LEU A 166 13.53 -12.77 -1.52
CA LEU A 166 13.15 -14.16 -1.65
C LEU A 166 14.30 -14.89 -2.36
N SER A 167 15.14 -15.58 -1.59
CA SER A 167 16.24 -16.38 -2.16
C SER A 167 15.68 -17.51 -3.02
N THR A 168 16.44 -17.93 -4.03
CA THR A 168 16.07 -19.04 -4.91
C THR A 168 15.79 -20.31 -4.12
N ASP A 169 16.58 -20.58 -3.08
CA ASP A 169 16.43 -21.76 -2.22
C ASP A 169 15.14 -21.69 -1.40
N LEU A 170 14.87 -20.54 -0.77
CA LEU A 170 13.62 -20.33 -0.04
C LEU A 170 12.43 -20.48 -0.98
N GLN A 171 12.48 -19.87 -2.17
CA GLN A 171 11.43 -20.03 -3.17
C GLN A 171 11.22 -21.49 -3.57
N HIS A 172 12.30 -22.25 -3.76
CA HIS A 172 12.22 -23.66 -4.10
C HIS A 172 11.55 -24.47 -2.98
N ILE A 173 11.96 -24.27 -1.72
CA ILE A 173 11.40 -24.94 -0.55
C ILE A 173 9.91 -24.63 -0.41
N LEU A 174 9.52 -23.36 -0.56
CA LEU A 174 8.13 -22.90 -0.50
C LEU A 174 7.28 -23.54 -1.61
N ARG A 175 7.74 -23.51 -2.86
CA ARG A 175 7.04 -24.12 -4.01
C ARG A 175 6.90 -25.64 -3.90
N LYS A 176 7.91 -26.31 -3.33
CA LYS A 176 7.87 -27.74 -3.03
C LYS A 176 7.07 -28.07 -1.76
N ARG A 177 6.53 -27.07 -1.05
CA ARG A 177 5.78 -27.21 0.20
C ARG A 177 6.57 -27.96 1.28
N LYS A 178 7.89 -27.78 1.30
CA LYS A 178 8.83 -28.42 2.24
C LYS A 178 9.20 -27.54 3.43
N TYR A 179 8.61 -26.34 3.54
CA TYR A 179 8.87 -25.44 4.65
C TYR A 179 8.33 -25.99 5.96
N ASN A 180 9.09 -25.86 7.05
CA ASN A 180 8.70 -26.41 8.36
C ASN A 180 7.73 -25.47 9.08
N PHE A 181 6.46 -25.87 9.14
CA PHE A 181 5.39 -25.16 9.86
C PHE A 181 5.00 -25.82 11.19
N ASN A 182 5.84 -26.66 11.78
CA ASN A 182 5.51 -27.36 13.02
C ASN A 182 5.20 -26.38 14.16
N LYS A 183 5.95 -25.26 14.23
CA LYS A 183 5.75 -24.21 15.23
C LYS A 183 4.39 -23.53 15.10
N SER A 184 4.11 -22.96 13.92
CA SER A 184 2.82 -22.31 13.65
C SER A 184 1.64 -23.27 13.77
N THR A 185 1.79 -24.53 13.33
CA THR A 185 0.75 -25.57 13.47
C THR A 185 0.42 -25.84 14.94
N LYS A 186 1.45 -26.04 15.79
CA LYS A 186 1.25 -26.27 17.23
C LYS A 186 0.53 -25.10 17.90
N ILE A 187 0.92 -23.87 17.57
CA ILE A 187 0.31 -22.65 18.13
C ILE A 187 -1.15 -22.54 17.71
N VAL A 188 -1.46 -22.69 16.42
CA VAL A 188 -2.84 -22.59 15.91
C VAL A 188 -3.72 -23.66 16.53
N ASN A 189 -3.27 -24.92 16.53
CA ASN A 189 -4.02 -26.02 17.13
C ASN A 189 -4.30 -25.79 18.62
N LYS A 190 -3.36 -25.19 19.37
CA LYS A 190 -3.57 -24.84 20.77
C LYS A 190 -4.72 -23.85 20.93
N PHE A 191 -4.69 -22.74 20.20
CA PHE A 191 -5.73 -21.71 20.31
C PHE A 191 -7.08 -22.16 19.73
N ASP A 192 -7.08 -22.99 18.68
CA ASP A 192 -8.30 -23.62 18.18
C ASP A 192 -8.96 -24.52 19.24
N ARG A 193 -8.19 -25.31 20.00
CA ARG A 193 -8.70 -26.14 21.10
C ARG A 193 -9.28 -25.28 22.23
N LEU A 194 -8.53 -24.28 22.71
CA LEU A 194 -9.01 -23.36 23.74
C LEU A 194 -10.32 -22.66 23.32
N GLN A 195 -10.43 -22.29 22.04
CA GLN A 195 -11.66 -21.69 21.51
C GLN A 195 -12.84 -22.66 21.47
N GLN A 196 -12.60 -23.96 21.26
CA GLN A 196 -13.63 -24.99 21.30
C GLN A 196 -14.07 -25.28 22.74
N GLU A 197 -13.13 -25.34 23.68
CA GLU A 197 -13.40 -25.51 25.11
C GLU A 197 -14.28 -24.38 25.65
N GLU A 198 -13.92 -23.12 25.40
CA GLU A 198 -14.73 -21.95 25.80
C GLU A 198 -16.16 -21.98 25.21
N LYS A 199 -16.33 -22.50 23.99
CA LYS A 199 -17.65 -22.64 23.38
C LYS A 199 -18.47 -23.73 24.04
N ASN A 200 -17.85 -24.85 24.36
CA ASN A 200 -18.51 -25.97 25.02
C ASN A 200 -18.94 -25.57 26.44
N GLU A 201 -18.12 -24.80 27.15
CA GLU A 201 -18.46 -24.25 28.47
C GLU A 201 -19.65 -23.29 28.40
N LYS A 202 -19.67 -22.37 27.44
CA LYS A 202 -20.80 -21.45 27.23
C LYS A 202 -22.09 -22.16 26.80
N ALA A 203 -21.97 -23.25 26.05
CA ALA A 203 -23.13 -24.07 25.69
C ALA A 203 -23.72 -24.75 26.93
N LYS A 204 -22.86 -25.32 27.79
CA LYS A 204 -23.28 -25.95 29.06
C LYS A 204 -23.90 -24.96 30.05
N SER A 205 -23.35 -23.74 30.16
CA SER A 205 -23.92 -22.70 31.04
C SER A 205 -25.30 -22.24 30.55
N ASN A 206 -25.50 -22.12 29.23
CA ASN A 206 -26.79 -21.75 28.66
C ASN A 206 -27.85 -22.88 28.76
N GLU A 207 -27.41 -24.14 28.82
CA GLU A 207 -28.30 -25.28 29.09
C GLU A 207 -28.73 -25.34 30.57
N GLN A 208 -27.88 -24.91 31.49
CA GLN A 208 -28.20 -24.81 32.93
C GLN A 208 -29.09 -23.61 33.29
N GLU A 209 -29.15 -22.54 32.49
CA GLU A 209 -30.08 -21.41 32.72
C GLU A 209 -31.53 -21.68 32.27
N ASN A 210 -31.80 -22.76 31.52
CA ASN A 210 -33.14 -23.14 31.04
C ASN A 210 -33.68 -24.45 31.63
N GLY A 211 -33.00 -25.02 32.62
CA GLY A 211 -33.43 -26.22 33.36
C GLY A 211 -33.16 -26.04 34.84
N GLU A 212 -34.12 -26.44 35.69
CA GLU A 212 -34.03 -26.35 37.14
C GLU A 212 -32.68 -26.86 37.69
N ALA A 213 -32.17 -26.11 38.66
CA ALA A 213 -30.91 -26.35 39.34
C ALA A 213 -30.80 -27.81 39.83
N LYS A 214 -29.70 -28.46 39.45
CA LYS A 214 -29.10 -29.53 40.24
C LYS A 214 -27.66 -29.15 40.52
N ASP A 215 -27.42 -28.85 41.79
CA ASP A 215 -26.10 -28.76 42.39
C ASP A 215 -25.41 -30.11 42.30
N ASP A 216 -24.32 -30.18 41.53
CA ASP A 216 -23.30 -31.21 41.72
C ASP A 216 -21.93 -30.52 41.62
N ALA A 217 -21.39 -30.20 42.80
CA ALA A 217 -20.05 -29.68 42.97
C ALA A 217 -19.04 -30.83 42.93
N GLU A 218 -18.53 -31.17 41.74
CA GLU A 218 -17.32 -31.98 41.61
C GLU A 218 -16.09 -31.08 41.46
N GLN A 219 -15.32 -30.97 42.55
CA GLN A 219 -13.97 -30.39 42.55
C GLN A 219 -13.04 -31.28 41.71
N LYS A 220 -12.55 -30.75 40.59
CA LYS A 220 -11.40 -31.35 39.88
C LYS A 220 -10.10 -31.06 40.64
N PRO A 221 -9.21 -32.04 40.79
CA PRO A 221 -7.93 -31.84 41.48
C PRO A 221 -7.02 -30.90 40.67
N GLU A 222 -6.37 -29.96 41.35
CA GLU A 222 -5.31 -29.13 40.81
C GLU A 222 -4.13 -30.01 40.35
N GLU A 223 -3.90 -30.10 39.04
CA GLU A 223 -2.67 -30.68 38.51
C GLU A 223 -1.47 -29.77 38.84
N SER A 224 -0.61 -30.26 39.73
CA SER A 224 0.68 -29.65 40.04
C SER A 224 1.55 -29.54 38.79
N LYS A 225 2.07 -28.35 38.48
CA LYS A 225 3.04 -28.15 37.40
C LYS A 225 4.33 -28.91 37.71
N PRO A 226 4.90 -29.68 36.77
CA PRO A 226 6.22 -30.26 36.98
C PRO A 226 7.29 -29.17 36.95
N ALA A 227 8.06 -29.08 38.04
CA ALA A 227 9.28 -28.29 38.10
C ALA A 227 10.44 -29.12 37.51
N GLY A 228 10.72 -28.93 36.21
CA GLY A 228 11.87 -29.52 35.55
C GLY A 228 13.11 -28.61 35.64
N ALA A 229 14.29 -29.22 35.68
CA ALA A 229 15.57 -28.50 35.67
C ALA A 229 15.83 -27.87 34.28
N VAL A 230 16.30 -26.62 34.30
CA VAL A 230 16.78 -25.88 33.12
C VAL A 230 18.14 -26.45 32.72
N THR A 231 18.34 -26.76 31.44
CA THR A 231 19.62 -27.26 30.91
C THR A 231 20.30 -26.19 30.06
N ASP A 232 21.62 -26.24 29.90
CA ASP A 232 22.42 -25.21 29.20
C ASP A 232 22.08 -25.01 27.70
N GLU A 233 21.18 -25.83 27.16
CA GLU A 233 20.65 -25.76 25.79
C GLU A 233 19.38 -24.87 25.67
N ASP A 234 18.85 -24.39 26.80
CA ASP A 234 17.76 -23.42 26.83
C ASP A 234 18.31 -22.02 26.49
N VAL A 235 18.36 -21.71 25.19
CA VAL A 235 18.55 -20.33 24.71
C VAL A 235 17.66 -19.41 25.55
N ILE A 236 18.27 -18.54 26.36
CA ILE A 236 17.55 -17.63 27.26
C ILE A 236 16.58 -16.79 26.42
N LYS A 237 15.32 -17.24 26.35
CA LYS A 237 14.25 -16.50 25.71
C LYS A 237 13.92 -15.36 26.65
N LEU A 238 14.12 -14.13 26.19
CA LEU A 238 13.69 -12.93 26.90
C LEU A 238 12.25 -13.13 27.35
N ARG A 239 11.99 -12.87 28.63
CA ARG A 239 10.62 -12.85 29.15
C ARG A 239 9.84 -11.78 28.38
N SER A 240 8.52 -11.92 28.27
CA SER A 240 7.68 -10.90 27.62
C SER A 240 7.89 -9.49 28.20
N ALA A 241 8.31 -9.38 29.46
CA ALA A 241 8.64 -8.13 30.13
C ALA A 241 10.00 -7.52 29.73
N GLU A 242 10.96 -8.34 29.28
CA GLU A 242 12.33 -7.93 28.93
C GLU A 242 12.46 -7.58 27.43
N ARG A 243 11.40 -7.83 26.67
CA ARG A 243 11.36 -7.55 25.23
C ARG A 243 11.18 -6.04 25.00
N LYS A 244 12.10 -5.45 24.22
CA LYS A 244 11.96 -4.06 23.73
C LYS A 244 10.70 -3.93 22.88
N ARG A 245 9.67 -3.28 23.41
CA ARG A 245 8.42 -3.03 22.69
C ARG A 245 8.52 -1.79 21.81
N ILE A 246 7.76 -1.80 20.73
CA ILE A 246 7.60 -0.61 19.89
C ILE A 246 6.72 0.39 20.63
N VAL A 247 7.20 1.62 20.81
CA VAL A 247 6.39 2.73 21.32
C VAL A 247 5.63 3.34 20.15
N PHE A 248 4.34 3.05 20.02
CA PHE A 248 3.52 3.58 18.92
C PHE A 248 2.95 4.98 19.17
N ARG A 249 2.80 5.41 20.43
CA ARG A 249 2.12 6.68 20.77
C ARG A 249 2.81 7.88 20.10
N ASP A 250 1.97 8.84 19.68
CA ASP A 250 2.32 10.10 19.03
C ASP A 250 3.15 9.97 17.74
N LYS A 251 3.13 8.79 17.09
CA LYS A 251 3.76 8.56 15.79
C LYS A 251 2.81 8.78 14.63
N LEU A 252 3.35 9.26 13.51
CA LEU A 252 2.65 9.35 12.23
C LEU A 252 2.87 8.08 11.41
N TYR A 253 1.78 7.45 10.99
CA TYR A 253 1.82 6.18 10.28
C TYR A 253 1.29 6.31 8.85
N LEU A 254 2.11 5.99 7.85
CA LEU A 254 1.65 5.83 6.47
C LEU A 254 0.78 4.58 6.33
N SER A 255 -0.44 4.75 5.80
CA SER A 255 -1.35 3.62 5.55
C SER A 255 -0.74 2.61 4.57
N PRO A 256 -1.05 1.31 4.70
CA PRO A 256 -0.80 0.33 3.65
C PRO A 256 -1.74 0.63 2.47
N LEU A 257 -1.16 1.05 1.33
CA LEU A 257 -1.90 1.56 0.17
C LEU A 257 -1.65 0.65 -1.04
N THR A 258 -2.58 -0.23 -1.37
CA THR A 258 -2.44 -1.12 -2.54
C THR A 258 -2.16 -0.32 -3.82
N THR A 259 -1.20 -0.81 -4.63
CA THR A 259 -0.66 -0.26 -5.88
C THR A 259 0.30 0.92 -5.74
N VAL A 260 0.01 1.85 -4.83
CA VAL A 260 0.76 3.13 -4.73
C VAL A 260 1.67 3.21 -3.51
N GLY A 261 1.45 2.39 -2.48
CA GLY A 261 2.27 2.27 -1.27
C GLY A 261 3.56 1.44 -1.45
N ASN A 262 4.11 1.46 -2.65
CA ASN A 262 5.35 0.77 -3.00
C ASN A 262 6.57 1.41 -2.31
N LEU A 263 7.70 0.68 -2.27
CA LEU A 263 8.90 1.12 -1.55
C LEU A 263 9.39 2.53 -1.96
N PRO A 264 9.47 2.90 -3.26
CA PRO A 264 9.80 4.26 -3.67
C PRO A 264 8.90 5.33 -3.05
N PHE A 265 7.59 5.10 -3.01
CA PHE A 265 6.65 6.05 -2.40
C PHE A 265 6.85 6.18 -0.89
N ARG A 266 7.08 5.06 -0.19
CA ARG A 266 7.35 5.09 1.26
C ARG A 266 8.63 5.85 1.59
N ARG A 267 9.66 5.75 0.74
CA ARG A 267 10.90 6.55 0.87
C ARG A 267 10.64 8.05 0.74
N ILE A 268 9.81 8.46 -0.22
CA ILE A 268 9.37 9.86 -0.33
C ILE A 268 8.69 10.31 0.97
N CYS A 269 7.77 9.52 1.53
CA CYS A 269 7.14 9.86 2.81
C CYS A 269 8.14 9.90 3.98
N LYS A 270 9.22 9.10 3.97
CA LYS A 270 10.28 9.14 4.98
C LYS A 270 11.06 10.46 4.93
N GLU A 271 11.36 11.00 3.75
CA GLU A 271 11.97 12.34 3.62
C GLU A 271 11.10 13.43 4.24
N TYR A 272 9.78 13.31 4.09
CA TYR A 272 8.81 14.22 4.71
C TYR A 272 8.50 13.89 6.17
N GLY A 273 9.25 12.98 6.79
CA GLY A 273 9.20 12.75 8.22
C GLY A 273 8.09 11.81 8.69
N VAL A 274 7.59 10.86 7.89
CA VAL A 274 6.75 9.80 8.45
C VAL A 274 7.54 8.92 9.44
N ASP A 275 6.91 8.51 10.54
CA ASP A 275 7.58 7.70 11.58
C ASP A 275 7.47 6.20 11.28
N ILE A 276 6.28 5.74 10.87
CA ILE A 276 5.97 4.33 10.62
C ILE A 276 5.60 4.13 9.16
N THR A 277 6.22 3.16 8.51
CA THR A 277 5.85 2.71 7.17
C THR A 277 5.35 1.27 7.20
N CYS A 278 4.46 0.93 6.27
CA CYS A 278 3.99 -0.44 6.10
C CYS A 278 3.86 -0.76 4.62
N GLY A 279 4.27 -1.97 4.26
CA GLY A 279 4.13 -2.50 2.91
C GLY A 279 2.67 -2.54 2.47
N GLU A 280 2.45 -2.70 1.17
CA GLU A 280 1.10 -2.96 0.66
C GLU A 280 0.53 -4.25 1.25
N MET A 281 -0.80 -4.40 1.15
CA MET A 281 -1.48 -5.60 1.62
C MET A 281 -0.97 -6.87 0.90
N ALA A 282 -0.26 -7.72 1.64
CA ALA A 282 0.27 -9.00 1.19
C ALA A 282 -0.68 -10.16 1.51
N CYS A 283 -1.12 -10.90 0.51
CA CYS A 283 -1.95 -12.08 0.67
C CYS A 283 -1.13 -13.27 1.20
N ALA A 284 -1.64 -13.94 2.23
CA ALA A 284 -0.93 -15.02 2.92
C ALA A 284 -0.58 -16.20 1.99
N ILE A 285 -1.49 -16.60 1.09
CA ILE A 285 -1.28 -17.76 0.20
C ILE A 285 -0.13 -17.52 -0.79
N PRO A 286 -0.09 -16.40 -1.55
CA PRO A 286 1.05 -16.11 -2.41
C PRO A 286 2.40 -16.01 -1.68
N ILE A 287 2.44 -15.50 -0.44
CA ILE A 287 3.66 -15.52 0.40
C ILE A 287 4.13 -16.96 0.64
N ILE A 288 3.23 -17.85 1.10
CA ILE A 288 3.53 -19.27 1.37
C ILE A 288 3.97 -20.01 0.11
N ASN A 289 3.45 -19.64 -1.06
CA ASN A 289 3.81 -20.25 -2.33
C ASN A 289 5.10 -19.67 -2.95
N GLY A 290 5.76 -18.72 -2.30
CA GLY A 290 6.98 -18.08 -2.82
C GLY A 290 6.74 -17.27 -4.10
N ALA A 291 5.58 -16.60 -4.21
CA ALA A 291 5.26 -15.76 -5.34
C ALA A 291 6.11 -14.47 -5.30
N ILE A 292 6.93 -14.25 -6.33
CA ILE A 292 7.89 -13.13 -6.38
C ILE A 292 7.20 -11.78 -6.22
N GLN A 293 6.04 -11.59 -6.87
CA GLN A 293 5.31 -10.33 -6.82
C GLN A 293 4.79 -10.02 -5.42
N GLU A 294 4.39 -11.03 -4.65
CA GLU A 294 3.92 -10.83 -3.27
C GLU A 294 5.09 -10.55 -2.32
N TRP A 295 6.19 -11.28 -2.50
CA TRP A 295 7.40 -11.07 -1.71
C TRP A 295 8.04 -9.70 -1.94
N ALA A 296 7.84 -9.09 -3.12
CA ALA A 296 8.27 -7.72 -3.36
C ALA A 296 7.63 -6.70 -2.40
N LEU A 297 6.45 -7.00 -1.83
CA LEU A 297 5.75 -6.15 -0.87
C LEU A 297 6.40 -6.16 0.53
N THR A 298 7.29 -7.12 0.79
CA THR A 298 7.99 -7.30 2.07
C THR A 298 9.36 -6.61 2.13
N LYS A 299 9.75 -5.93 1.05
CA LYS A 299 11.02 -5.20 0.95
C LYS A 299 11.02 -3.95 1.81
N ARG A 300 12.11 -3.75 2.56
CA ARG A 300 12.38 -2.58 3.42
C ARG A 300 13.61 -1.85 2.90
N HIS A 301 13.61 -0.53 2.90
CA HIS A 301 14.81 0.28 2.67
C HIS A 301 15.43 0.71 4.01
N SER A 302 16.75 0.88 4.07
CA SER A 302 17.49 1.26 5.29
C SER A 302 17.01 2.58 5.92
N SER A 303 16.42 3.47 5.13
CA SER A 303 15.80 4.71 5.62
C SER A 303 14.49 4.50 6.38
N GLU A 304 13.90 3.29 6.40
CA GLU A 304 12.65 3.00 7.10
C GLU A 304 12.96 2.55 8.54
N ASP A 305 12.92 3.48 9.51
CA ASP A 305 13.25 3.20 10.92
C ASP A 305 12.31 2.19 11.58
N LEU A 306 11.02 2.23 11.21
CA LEU A 306 9.98 1.35 11.75
C LEU A 306 9.08 0.86 10.61
N PHE A 307 9.25 -0.40 10.24
CA PHE A 307 8.61 -1.00 9.08
C PHE A 307 7.80 -2.25 9.44
N GLY A 308 6.61 -2.36 8.86
CA GLY A 308 5.79 -3.56 8.96
C GLY A 308 5.26 -4.07 7.63
N VAL A 309 4.77 -5.31 7.65
CA VAL A 309 4.08 -5.93 6.51
C VAL A 309 2.64 -6.22 6.89
N GLN A 310 1.69 -5.73 6.09
CA GLN A 310 0.28 -6.03 6.28
C GLN A 310 -0.11 -7.34 5.60
N LEU A 311 -0.52 -8.34 6.37
CA LEU A 311 -1.07 -9.60 5.88
C LEU A 311 -2.58 -9.53 5.64
N CYS A 312 -3.03 -10.25 4.62
CA CYS A 312 -4.43 -10.51 4.33
C CYS A 312 -4.68 -12.00 4.14
N GLY A 313 -5.74 -12.51 4.76
CA GLY A 313 -6.16 -13.90 4.62
C GLY A 313 -7.51 -14.16 5.30
N HIS A 314 -7.99 -15.40 5.19
CA HIS A 314 -9.30 -15.82 5.70
C HIS A 314 -9.25 -17.09 6.57
N ASN A 315 -8.07 -17.65 6.79
CA ASN A 315 -7.83 -18.89 7.52
C ASN A 315 -6.68 -18.70 8.54
N PRO A 316 -6.89 -18.99 9.84
CA PRO A 316 -5.89 -18.77 10.89
C PRO A 316 -4.56 -19.50 10.63
N LYS A 317 -4.63 -20.75 10.16
CA LYS A 317 -3.45 -21.57 9.83
C LYS A 317 -2.61 -20.92 8.73
N LEU A 318 -3.24 -20.53 7.62
CA LEU A 318 -2.53 -19.90 6.50
C LEU A 318 -1.94 -18.55 6.88
N VAL A 319 -2.67 -17.71 7.61
CA VAL A 319 -2.13 -16.41 8.05
C VAL A 319 -0.95 -16.59 9.00
N THR A 320 -1.04 -17.54 9.94
CA THR A 320 0.05 -17.84 10.89
C THR A 320 1.27 -18.44 10.18
N TYR A 321 1.08 -19.23 9.11
CA TYR A 321 2.17 -19.75 8.27
C TYR A 321 2.90 -18.61 7.55
N ALA A 322 2.17 -17.70 6.92
CA ALA A 322 2.76 -16.53 6.28
C ALA A 322 3.49 -15.64 7.29
N ALA A 323 2.90 -15.43 8.47
CA ALA A 323 3.53 -14.69 9.57
C ALA A 323 4.84 -15.35 10.02
N GLN A 324 4.90 -16.69 10.13
CA GLN A 324 6.12 -17.41 10.49
C GLN A 324 7.23 -17.15 9.47
N ILE A 325 6.93 -17.31 8.18
CA ILE A 325 7.92 -17.12 7.12
C ILE A 325 8.43 -15.68 7.10
N ILE A 326 7.54 -14.69 7.20
CA ILE A 326 7.93 -13.27 7.25
C ILE A 326 8.76 -12.98 8.50
N ALA A 327 8.37 -13.53 9.66
CA ALA A 327 9.14 -13.36 10.89
C ALA A 327 10.56 -13.94 10.78
N GLU A 328 10.74 -15.06 10.09
CA GLU A 328 12.03 -15.75 9.96
C GLU A 328 12.90 -15.21 8.82
N LYS A 329 12.31 -14.66 7.75
CA LYS A 329 13.00 -14.40 6.47
C LYS A 329 12.91 -12.97 5.97
N ALA A 330 12.07 -12.13 6.58
CA ALA A 330 11.96 -10.72 6.25
C ALA A 330 12.43 -9.82 7.41
N ASP A 331 13.03 -8.70 7.05
CA ASP A 331 13.40 -7.62 7.96
C ASP A 331 12.16 -6.73 8.18
N VAL A 332 11.47 -6.99 9.29
CA VAL A 332 10.24 -6.28 9.70
C VAL A 332 10.24 -6.14 11.22
N ASP A 333 9.71 -5.04 11.72
CA ASP A 333 9.55 -4.77 13.15
C ASP A 333 8.19 -5.29 13.66
N PHE A 334 7.18 -5.28 12.79
CA PHE A 334 5.84 -5.78 13.10
C PHE A 334 5.13 -6.39 11.88
N ILE A 335 4.10 -7.19 12.14
CA ILE A 335 3.17 -7.67 11.12
C ILE A 335 1.77 -7.14 11.45
N ASP A 336 1.11 -6.54 10.47
CA ASP A 336 -0.24 -6.00 10.60
C ASP A 336 -1.27 -6.95 9.98
N LEU A 337 -2.44 -7.13 10.61
CA LEU A 337 -3.53 -7.89 10.04
C LEU A 337 -4.59 -6.98 9.42
N ASN A 338 -4.84 -7.17 8.12
CA ASN A 338 -5.93 -6.48 7.44
C ASN A 338 -7.29 -7.12 7.78
N THR A 339 -8.08 -6.39 8.57
CA THR A 339 -9.49 -6.69 8.86
C THR A 339 -10.44 -5.60 8.34
N GLY A 340 -9.96 -4.73 7.44
CA GLY A 340 -10.69 -3.54 6.96
C GLY A 340 -10.89 -3.45 5.45
N CYS A 341 -10.20 -4.27 4.64
CA CYS A 341 -10.28 -4.19 3.18
C CYS A 341 -11.70 -4.48 2.68
N PRO A 342 -12.31 -3.55 1.90
CA PRO A 342 -13.68 -3.69 1.41
C PRO A 342 -13.78 -4.38 0.03
N ILE A 343 -12.65 -4.80 -0.56
CA ILE A 343 -12.60 -5.37 -1.90
C ILE A 343 -13.39 -6.68 -1.94
N ASP A 344 -14.35 -6.77 -2.85
CA ASP A 344 -15.29 -7.90 -2.89
C ASP A 344 -14.60 -9.25 -3.13
N LEU A 345 -13.49 -9.28 -3.90
CA LEU A 345 -12.68 -10.50 -4.09
C LEU A 345 -12.18 -11.07 -2.76
N ILE A 346 -11.69 -10.20 -1.87
CA ILE A 346 -11.13 -10.59 -0.56
C ILE A 346 -12.26 -10.87 0.43
N PHE A 347 -13.30 -10.02 0.42
CA PHE A 347 -14.45 -10.13 1.29
C PHE A 347 -15.21 -11.44 1.07
N ASN A 348 -15.44 -11.82 -0.19
CA ASN A 348 -16.18 -13.03 -0.55
C ASN A 348 -15.43 -14.31 -0.20
N GLN A 349 -14.10 -14.28 -0.09
CA GLN A 349 -13.29 -15.38 0.44
C GLN A 349 -13.31 -15.45 1.98
N GLY A 350 -13.95 -14.48 2.64
CA GLY A 350 -14.03 -14.40 4.10
C GLY A 350 -12.82 -13.71 4.75
N GLY A 351 -12.02 -12.96 3.99
CA GLY A 351 -10.92 -12.13 4.48
C GLY A 351 -11.26 -10.64 4.53
N GLY A 352 -10.30 -9.79 4.92
CA GLY A 352 -10.51 -8.34 5.04
C GLY A 352 -11.65 -8.03 6.01
N SER A 353 -12.55 -7.12 5.65
CA SER A 353 -13.67 -6.74 6.55
C SER A 353 -14.68 -7.85 6.82
N ALA A 354 -14.66 -8.97 6.07
CA ALA A 354 -15.52 -10.11 6.37
C ALA A 354 -15.14 -10.79 7.71
N LEU A 355 -13.89 -10.64 8.15
CA LEU A 355 -13.41 -11.19 9.43
C LEU A 355 -14.16 -10.62 10.64
N LEU A 356 -14.71 -9.41 10.55
CA LEU A 356 -15.51 -8.80 11.62
C LEU A 356 -16.79 -9.60 11.97
N ARG A 357 -17.30 -10.40 11.04
CA ARG A 357 -18.42 -11.33 11.30
C ARG A 357 -17.97 -12.73 11.72
N ARG A 358 -16.68 -13.01 11.66
CA ARG A 358 -16.09 -14.32 11.94
C ARG A 358 -15.20 -14.22 13.18
N GLN A 359 -15.73 -13.66 14.27
CA GLN A 359 -14.95 -13.32 15.47
C GLN A 359 -14.17 -14.51 16.06
N ASN A 360 -14.75 -15.72 16.06
CA ASN A 360 -14.03 -16.93 16.50
C ASN A 360 -12.77 -17.21 15.67
N VAL A 361 -12.86 -17.05 14.35
CA VAL A 361 -11.74 -17.23 13.42
C VAL A 361 -10.71 -16.12 13.62
N LEU A 362 -11.19 -14.89 13.82
CA LEU A 362 -10.35 -13.73 14.04
C LEU A 362 -9.59 -13.81 15.38
N LYS A 363 -10.24 -14.27 16.45
CA LYS A 363 -9.63 -14.50 17.77
C LYS A 363 -8.44 -15.44 17.66
N VAL A 364 -8.64 -16.64 17.11
CA VAL A 364 -7.56 -17.62 16.91
C VAL A 364 -6.44 -17.03 16.05
N MET A 365 -6.78 -16.29 15.00
CA MET A 365 -5.79 -15.68 14.10
C MET A 365 -4.91 -14.65 14.82
N VAL A 366 -5.50 -13.73 15.60
CA VAL A 366 -4.76 -12.70 16.33
C VAL A 366 -3.90 -13.33 17.43
N GLN A 367 -4.47 -14.22 18.25
CA GLN A 367 -3.75 -14.93 19.30
C GLN A 367 -2.56 -15.74 18.76
N SER A 368 -2.78 -16.47 17.67
CA SER A 368 -1.75 -17.31 17.05
C SER A 368 -0.60 -16.49 16.49
N CYS A 369 -0.91 -15.40 15.77
CA CYS A 369 0.12 -14.55 15.17
C CYS A 369 0.88 -13.74 16.24
N SER A 370 0.18 -13.16 17.21
CA SER A 370 0.82 -12.43 18.31
C SER A 370 1.76 -13.33 19.12
N ARG A 371 1.28 -14.51 19.52
CA ARG A 371 2.12 -15.48 20.26
C ARG A 371 3.33 -15.94 19.45
N LEU A 372 3.16 -16.18 18.16
CA LEU A 372 4.25 -16.59 17.28
C LEU A 372 5.31 -15.50 17.15
N LEU A 373 4.90 -14.26 16.90
CA LEU A 373 5.79 -13.13 16.65
C LEU A 373 6.57 -12.71 17.90
N ALA A 374 5.99 -12.94 19.08
CA ALA A 374 6.69 -12.77 20.34
C ALA A 374 8.02 -13.55 20.42
N ASP A 375 8.08 -14.76 19.84
CA ASP A 375 9.32 -15.55 19.81
C ASP A 375 10.41 -14.97 18.89
N TYR A 376 10.06 -14.02 18.01
CA TYR A 376 11.00 -13.37 17.09
C TYR A 376 11.28 -11.91 17.45
N GLY A 377 10.82 -11.45 18.61
CA GLY A 377 10.98 -10.05 18.97
C GLY A 377 10.08 -9.09 18.17
N LYS A 378 9.11 -9.58 17.38
CA LYS A 378 8.28 -8.80 16.44
C LYS A 378 6.86 -8.54 16.94
N GLU A 379 6.34 -7.35 16.71
CA GLU A 379 5.00 -6.98 17.19
C GLU A 379 3.89 -7.41 16.21
N PHE A 380 2.66 -7.55 16.72
CA PHE A 380 1.48 -7.83 15.89
C PHE A 380 0.44 -6.73 16.04
N THR A 381 -0.03 -6.17 14.94
CA THR A 381 -0.98 -5.05 14.92
C THR A 381 -2.22 -5.41 14.10
N VAL A 382 -3.32 -4.69 14.29
CA VAL A 382 -4.56 -4.90 13.53
C VAL A 382 -5.06 -3.61 12.92
N LYS A 383 -5.36 -3.62 11.61
CA LYS A 383 -6.05 -2.52 10.94
C LYS A 383 -7.49 -2.92 10.54
N THR A 384 -8.47 -2.21 11.08
CA THR A 384 -9.90 -2.47 10.91
C THR A 384 -10.68 -1.25 10.38
N ARG A 385 -12.00 -1.40 10.23
CA ARG A 385 -13.02 -0.37 9.96
C ARG A 385 -14.00 -0.31 11.12
N ILE A 386 -14.77 0.78 11.22
CA ILE A 386 -15.82 0.94 12.25
C ILE A 386 -16.93 -0.12 12.17
N GLY A 387 -17.12 -0.75 11.01
CA GLY A 387 -18.07 -1.84 10.80
C GLY A 387 -18.16 -2.27 9.34
N ILE A 388 -19.05 -3.24 9.07
CA ILE A 388 -19.40 -3.63 7.70
C ILE A 388 -20.55 -2.76 7.19
N TYR A 389 -21.59 -2.62 8.00
CA TYR A 389 -22.86 -1.97 7.67
C TYR A 389 -23.01 -0.63 8.39
N ASN A 390 -23.70 0.32 7.78
CA ASN A 390 -23.88 1.67 8.34
C ASN A 390 -24.65 1.71 9.66
N ASN A 391 -25.63 0.82 9.81
CA ASN A 391 -26.49 0.73 10.99
C ASN A 391 -25.97 -0.27 12.04
N LYS A 392 -24.79 -0.86 11.83
CA LYS A 392 -24.21 -1.86 12.74
C LYS A 392 -22.72 -1.66 12.87
N LEU A 393 -22.36 -0.64 13.66
CA LEU A 393 -20.99 -0.37 14.05
C LEU A 393 -20.55 -1.39 15.11
N ILE A 394 -19.32 -1.88 15.02
CA ILE A 394 -18.83 -2.97 15.88
C ILE A 394 -17.42 -2.71 16.42
N ALA A 395 -16.72 -1.67 15.95
CA ALA A 395 -15.33 -1.47 16.35
C ALA A 395 -15.18 -1.24 17.86
N HIS A 396 -16.09 -0.52 18.51
CA HIS A 396 -16.09 -0.34 19.97
C HIS A 396 -16.08 -1.67 20.75
N GLU A 397 -16.84 -2.68 20.32
CA GLU A 397 -16.82 -4.02 20.92
C GLU A 397 -15.55 -4.82 20.59
N MET A 398 -14.89 -4.49 19.48
CA MET A 398 -13.73 -5.22 18.98
C MET A 398 -12.41 -4.71 19.56
N VAL A 399 -12.32 -3.44 19.95
CA VAL A 399 -11.12 -2.86 20.56
C VAL A 399 -10.61 -3.64 21.77
N PRO A 400 -11.41 -3.85 22.84
CA PRO A 400 -10.95 -4.61 24.01
C PRO A 400 -10.62 -6.06 23.65
N LYS A 401 -11.38 -6.66 22.72
CA LYS A 401 -11.09 -8.02 22.23
C LYS A 401 -9.75 -8.12 21.53
N PHE A 402 -9.40 -7.16 20.67
CA PHE A 402 -8.11 -7.16 20.00
C PHE A 402 -6.96 -7.00 20.99
N GLU A 403 -7.13 -6.18 22.02
CA GLU A 403 -6.19 -6.06 23.13
C GLU A 403 -6.00 -7.40 23.85
N ASP A 404 -7.09 -8.04 24.30
CA ASP A 404 -7.07 -9.34 24.98
C ASP A 404 -6.43 -10.45 24.13
N TRP A 405 -6.63 -10.38 22.81
CA TRP A 405 -6.06 -11.35 21.87
C TRP A 405 -4.57 -11.11 21.60
N GLY A 406 -4.02 -10.00 22.08
CA GLY A 406 -2.59 -9.69 22.03
C GLY A 406 -2.18 -8.75 20.90
N ALA A 407 -3.07 -7.91 20.38
CA ALA A 407 -2.67 -6.83 19.47
C ALA A 407 -1.88 -5.74 20.22
N SER A 408 -0.77 -5.30 19.63
CA SER A 408 0.10 -4.24 20.19
C SER A 408 -0.27 -2.83 19.72
N LEU A 409 -1.07 -2.73 18.65
CA LEU A 409 -1.64 -1.50 18.10
C LEU A 409 -2.92 -1.86 17.35
N ILE A 410 -3.95 -1.02 17.51
CA ILE A 410 -5.20 -1.12 16.75
C ILE A 410 -5.38 0.15 15.93
N THR A 411 -5.46 0.02 14.60
CA THR A 411 -5.81 1.14 13.72
C THR A 411 -7.23 1.00 13.19
N ILE A 412 -8.06 2.04 13.35
CA ILE A 412 -9.46 2.00 12.93
C ILE A 412 -9.69 3.07 11.85
N HIS A 413 -10.11 2.63 10.67
CA HIS A 413 -10.61 3.54 9.64
C HIS A 413 -12.05 3.95 9.99
N GLY A 414 -12.29 5.27 10.11
CA GLY A 414 -13.56 5.88 10.50
C GLY A 414 -14.71 5.71 9.50
N ARG A 415 -14.70 4.66 8.68
CA ARG A 415 -15.76 4.35 7.71
C ARG A 415 -16.09 2.88 7.71
N THR A 416 -17.35 2.54 7.48
CA THR A 416 -17.80 1.16 7.28
C THR A 416 -17.31 0.62 5.94
N LYS A 417 -17.44 -0.70 5.72
CA LYS A 417 -17.19 -1.30 4.40
C LYS A 417 -18.10 -0.69 3.33
N GLU A 418 -19.40 -0.55 3.63
CA GLU A 418 -20.41 -0.03 2.70
C GLU A 418 -20.16 1.42 2.29
N GLN A 419 -19.76 2.27 3.23
CA GLN A 419 -19.43 3.66 2.95
C GLN A 419 -18.29 3.79 1.94
N ARG A 420 -17.38 2.81 1.85
CA ARG A 420 -16.13 2.90 1.09
C ARG A 420 -15.42 4.24 1.33
N TYR A 421 -15.64 5.21 0.44
CA TYR A 421 -15.11 6.57 0.49
C TYR A 421 -16.16 7.68 0.28
N THR A 422 -17.46 7.35 0.20
CA THR A 422 -18.54 8.30 -0.17
C THR A 422 -19.01 9.18 0.99
N LYS A 423 -18.62 8.85 2.22
CA LYS A 423 -18.93 9.61 3.45
C LYS A 423 -17.66 10.14 4.09
N ARG A 424 -17.77 11.08 5.03
CA ARG A 424 -16.65 11.52 5.87
C ARG A 424 -16.29 10.42 6.89
N ALA A 425 -15.04 10.42 7.35
CA ALA A 425 -14.62 9.59 8.47
C ALA A 425 -15.27 10.07 9.78
N ASP A 426 -15.84 9.13 10.53
CA ASP A 426 -16.50 9.38 11.82
C ASP A 426 -15.50 9.36 12.96
N TRP A 427 -14.87 10.51 13.22
CA TRP A 427 -13.87 10.67 14.28
C TRP A 427 -14.46 10.66 15.69
N GLU A 428 -15.73 11.04 15.85
CA GLU A 428 -16.42 10.96 17.15
C GLU A 428 -16.57 9.50 17.59
N TYR A 429 -16.98 8.64 16.66
CA TYR A 429 -17.03 7.21 16.93
C TYR A 429 -15.64 6.59 17.11
N LEU A 430 -14.60 7.09 16.43
CA LEU A 430 -13.21 6.67 16.70
C LEU A 430 -12.77 7.01 18.12
N GLN A 431 -13.10 8.20 18.62
CA GLN A 431 -12.86 8.60 20.01
C GLN A 431 -13.58 7.65 20.98
N GLN A 432 -14.85 7.31 20.73
CA GLN A 432 -15.59 6.32 21.53
C GLN A 432 -14.95 4.94 21.50
N CYS A 433 -14.44 4.49 20.35
CA CYS A 433 -13.71 3.22 20.26
C CYS A 433 -12.42 3.27 21.07
N ALA A 434 -11.69 4.37 21.03
CA ALA A 434 -10.43 4.53 21.75
C ALA A 434 -10.62 4.51 23.27
N THR A 435 -11.77 4.93 23.80
CA THR A 435 -12.07 4.85 25.25
C THR A 435 -12.29 3.41 25.72
N GLN A 436 -12.50 2.45 24.81
CA GLN A 436 -12.68 1.03 25.15
C GLN A 436 -11.33 0.29 25.29
N ALA A 437 -10.22 0.90 24.87
CA ALA A 437 -8.89 0.33 25.07
C ALA A 437 -8.42 0.59 26.50
N GLN A 438 -7.82 -0.41 27.13
CA GLN A 438 -7.26 -0.29 28.48
C GLN A 438 -5.83 0.27 28.42
N SER A 439 -4.98 -0.33 27.59
CA SER A 439 -3.56 -0.01 27.49
C SER A 439 -3.05 0.06 26.05
N VAL A 440 -3.64 -0.71 25.14
CA VAL A 440 -3.23 -0.75 23.72
C VAL A 440 -3.47 0.61 23.06
N PRO A 441 -2.49 1.17 22.33
CA PRO A 441 -2.72 2.40 21.57
C PRO A 441 -3.74 2.17 20.46
N VAL A 442 -4.66 3.13 20.30
CA VAL A 442 -5.62 3.15 19.19
C VAL A 442 -5.29 4.29 18.24
N PHE A 443 -5.04 3.95 16.98
CA PHE A 443 -4.79 4.90 15.91
C PHE A 443 -6.06 5.18 15.12
N GLY A 444 -6.32 6.46 14.89
CA GLY A 444 -7.39 6.90 13.99
C GLY A 444 -6.92 6.98 12.55
N ASN A 445 -7.79 6.64 11.60
CA ASN A 445 -7.51 6.72 10.18
C ASN A 445 -8.70 7.30 9.42
N GLY A 446 -8.44 8.24 8.53
CA GLY A 446 -9.42 8.78 7.59
C GLY A 446 -9.43 10.30 7.56
N ASP A 447 -9.37 10.86 6.36
CA ASP A 447 -9.62 12.28 6.08
C ASP A 447 -8.69 13.29 6.78
N ILE A 448 -7.42 12.94 6.99
CA ILE A 448 -6.34 13.88 7.34
C ILE A 448 -5.63 14.29 6.05
N PHE A 449 -5.74 15.57 5.67
CA PHE A 449 -5.11 16.15 4.47
C PHE A 449 -4.15 17.30 4.78
N GLY A 450 -4.19 17.88 5.97
CA GLY A 450 -3.24 18.90 6.42
C GLY A 450 -2.96 18.83 7.92
N TYR A 451 -2.08 19.71 8.39
CA TYR A 451 -1.80 19.82 9.82
C TYR A 451 -3.02 20.35 10.60
N GLU A 452 -3.84 21.21 9.99
CA GLU A 452 -5.05 21.74 10.64
C GLU A 452 -6.06 20.63 10.93
N ASP A 453 -6.22 19.67 10.00
CA ASP A 453 -7.05 18.48 10.22
C ASP A 453 -6.52 17.66 11.39
N TYR A 454 -5.20 17.46 11.43
CA TYR A 454 -4.55 16.72 12.51
C TYR A 454 -4.77 17.39 13.87
N GLU A 455 -4.46 18.68 13.99
CA GLU A 455 -4.63 19.46 15.23
C GLU A 455 -6.09 19.49 15.70
N HIS A 456 -7.03 19.70 14.78
CA HIS A 456 -8.47 19.65 15.08
C HIS A 456 -8.88 18.30 15.65
N ILE A 457 -8.43 17.21 15.03
CA ILE A 457 -8.75 15.85 15.48
C ILE A 457 -8.02 15.50 16.79
N ARG A 458 -6.76 15.90 16.98
CA ARG A 458 -6.05 15.67 18.25
C ARG A 458 -6.74 16.35 19.42
N THR A 459 -7.27 17.55 19.20
CA THR A 459 -8.06 18.30 20.19
C THR A 459 -9.40 17.61 20.48
N LYS A 460 -10.13 17.20 19.44
CA LYS A 460 -11.47 16.59 19.56
C LYS A 460 -11.44 15.14 20.07
N CYS A 461 -10.34 14.42 19.81
CA CYS A 461 -10.20 13.00 20.09
C CYS A 461 -8.94 12.72 20.93
N PRO A 462 -8.91 13.12 22.21
CA PRO A 462 -7.71 13.02 23.06
C PRO A 462 -7.25 11.59 23.33
N ASN A 463 -8.13 10.59 23.24
CA ASN A 463 -7.79 9.18 23.52
C ASN A 463 -7.18 8.47 22.31
N ILE A 464 -7.21 9.11 21.13
CA ILE A 464 -6.50 8.60 19.95
C ILE A 464 -5.00 8.77 20.19
N ALA A 465 -4.26 7.67 20.12
CA ALA A 465 -2.82 7.62 20.42
C ALA A 465 -1.94 8.10 19.26
N GLY A 466 -2.50 8.25 18.06
CA GLY A 466 -1.79 8.65 16.86
C GLY A 466 -2.69 8.55 15.62
N VAL A 467 -2.18 8.99 14.48
CA VAL A 467 -2.94 8.95 13.22
C VAL A 467 -2.23 8.12 12.18
N MET A 468 -3.04 7.40 11.40
CA MET A 468 -2.60 6.81 10.15
C MET A 468 -3.12 7.65 8.98
N VAL A 469 -2.23 8.12 8.12
CA VAL A 469 -2.55 8.95 6.95
C VAL A 469 -2.55 8.10 5.68
N GLY A 470 -3.58 8.25 4.84
CA GLY A 470 -3.76 7.46 3.63
C GLY A 470 -3.73 8.31 2.36
N ARG A 471 -4.91 8.63 1.82
CA ARG A 471 -5.03 9.46 0.60
C ARG A 471 -4.44 10.85 0.76
N GLY A 472 -4.43 11.43 1.96
CA GLY A 472 -3.74 12.68 2.24
C GLY A 472 -2.28 12.64 1.85
N ALA A 473 -1.57 11.56 2.19
CA ALA A 473 -0.17 11.37 1.80
C ALA A 473 0.01 11.15 0.29
N LEU A 474 -0.96 10.54 -0.40
CA LEU A 474 -0.89 10.35 -1.86
C LEU A 474 -1.08 11.66 -2.63
N ILE A 475 -1.94 12.55 -2.13
CA ILE A 475 -2.15 13.89 -2.69
C ILE A 475 -1.02 14.83 -2.28
N LYS A 476 -0.53 14.68 -1.04
CA LYS A 476 0.40 15.60 -0.40
C LYS A 476 1.37 14.83 0.50
N PRO A 477 2.46 14.23 -0.02
CA PRO A 477 3.40 13.48 0.83
C PRO A 477 4.00 14.30 1.97
N TRP A 478 4.16 15.62 1.75
CA TRP A 478 4.64 16.56 2.75
C TRP A 478 3.64 16.85 3.89
N VAL A 479 2.45 16.25 3.90
CA VAL A 479 1.52 16.33 5.04
C VAL A 479 2.15 15.88 6.35
N PHE A 480 3.10 14.93 6.31
CA PHE A 480 3.84 14.50 7.51
C PHE A 480 4.74 15.62 8.04
N GLN A 481 5.39 16.37 7.13
CA GLN A 481 6.23 17.51 7.48
C GLN A 481 5.38 18.65 8.03
N GLU A 482 4.24 18.94 7.39
CA GLU A 482 3.29 19.94 7.90
C GLU A 482 2.83 19.63 9.32
N ILE A 483 2.50 18.38 9.62
CA ILE A 483 2.07 17.95 10.96
C ILE A 483 3.21 18.12 11.98
N LYS A 484 4.43 17.72 11.63
CA LYS A 484 5.60 17.83 12.51
C LYS A 484 6.00 19.29 12.77
N GLU A 485 5.95 20.12 11.74
CA GLU A 485 6.31 21.54 11.81
C GLU A 485 5.14 22.44 12.22
N ARG A 486 3.94 21.87 12.36
CA ARG A 486 2.67 22.57 12.68
C ARG A 486 2.42 23.79 11.80
N LYS A 487 2.68 23.63 10.50
CA LYS A 487 2.50 24.70 9.51
C LYS A 487 2.07 24.13 8.16
N THR A 488 1.31 24.91 7.41
CA THR A 488 0.91 24.53 6.05
C THR A 488 2.07 24.83 5.11
N LEU A 489 2.34 23.91 4.20
CA LEU A 489 3.36 24.05 3.17
C LEU A 489 2.69 24.24 1.81
N ASP A 490 3.22 25.17 1.02
CA ASP A 490 2.74 25.47 -0.33
C ASP A 490 3.88 25.36 -1.36
N PRO A 491 4.46 24.16 -1.56
CA PRO A 491 5.63 23.98 -2.40
C PRO A 491 5.36 24.41 -3.85
N SER A 492 6.37 25.01 -4.46
CA SER A 492 6.39 25.40 -5.87
C SER A 492 6.27 24.19 -6.80
N SER A 493 5.94 24.45 -8.07
CA SER A 493 5.95 23.43 -9.13
C SER A 493 7.32 22.75 -9.27
N GLY A 494 8.41 23.51 -9.15
CA GLY A 494 9.79 23.02 -9.21
C GLY A 494 10.12 22.06 -8.07
N GLU A 495 9.78 22.40 -6.83
CA GLU A 495 9.97 21.50 -5.67
C GLU A 495 9.18 20.20 -5.82
N ARG A 496 7.95 20.28 -6.34
CA ARG A 496 7.12 19.11 -6.63
C ARG A 496 7.68 18.27 -7.78
N PHE A 497 8.25 18.89 -8.81
CA PHE A 497 8.91 18.17 -9.91
C PHE A 497 10.17 17.44 -9.43
N GLU A 498 10.98 18.08 -8.59
CA GLU A 498 12.15 17.45 -7.97
C GLU A 498 11.76 16.27 -7.06
N MET A 499 10.61 16.35 -6.38
CA MET A 499 10.05 15.19 -5.66
C MET A 499 9.70 14.02 -6.61
N LEU A 500 9.11 14.30 -7.79
CA LEU A 500 8.84 13.26 -8.79
C LEU A 500 10.14 12.65 -9.32
N LYS A 501 11.19 13.46 -9.52
CA LYS A 501 12.52 13.00 -9.90
C LYS A 501 13.15 12.09 -8.85
N ARG A 502 13.05 12.43 -7.56
CA ARG A 502 13.48 11.55 -6.45
C ARG A 502 12.70 10.23 -6.45
N TYR A 503 11.38 10.26 -6.68
CA TYR A 503 10.57 9.05 -6.79
C TYR A 503 11.05 8.15 -7.94
N VAL A 504 11.32 8.74 -9.10
CA VAL A 504 11.86 8.02 -10.26
C VAL A 504 13.19 7.38 -9.93
N ASN A 505 14.12 8.11 -9.31
CA ASN A 505 15.41 7.59 -8.88
C ASN A 505 15.26 6.36 -7.96
N TYR A 506 14.38 6.44 -6.96
CA TYR A 506 14.08 5.31 -6.08
C TYR A 506 13.41 4.15 -6.81
N GLY A 507 12.58 4.43 -7.82
CA GLY A 507 12.00 3.44 -8.69
C GLY A 507 13.04 2.69 -9.52
N LEU A 508 14.01 3.40 -10.10
CA LEU A 508 15.11 2.82 -10.88
C LEU A 508 16.01 1.94 -9.99
N GLU A 509 16.29 2.36 -8.75
CA GLU A 509 17.01 1.53 -7.79
C GLU A 509 16.23 0.26 -7.41
N HIS A 510 14.91 0.37 -7.27
CA HIS A 510 14.05 -0.71 -6.78
C HIS A 510 13.64 -1.74 -7.86
N TRP A 511 13.28 -1.26 -9.05
CA TRP A 511 12.78 -2.10 -10.17
C TRP A 511 13.81 -2.31 -11.27
N GLY A 512 14.80 -1.43 -11.37
CA GLY A 512 15.90 -1.51 -12.34
C GLY A 512 15.98 -0.32 -13.29
N SER A 513 17.16 -0.16 -13.88
CA SER A 513 17.43 0.86 -14.91
C SER A 513 17.38 0.30 -16.35
N ASP A 514 17.08 -0.98 -16.52
CA ASP A 514 16.77 -1.57 -17.82
C ASP A 514 15.39 -1.12 -18.33
N THR A 515 15.05 -1.42 -19.59
CA THR A 515 13.77 -1.02 -20.19
C THR A 515 12.58 -1.43 -19.32
N LYS A 516 12.59 -2.66 -18.80
CA LYS A 516 11.53 -3.17 -17.94
C LYS A 516 11.44 -2.40 -16.62
N GLY A 517 12.56 -2.10 -15.97
CA GLY A 517 12.62 -1.34 -14.72
C GLY A 517 12.17 0.11 -14.90
N VAL A 518 12.59 0.77 -15.98
CA VAL A 518 12.14 2.12 -16.37
C VAL A 518 10.63 2.14 -16.58
N GLU A 519 10.07 1.23 -17.38
CA GLU A 519 8.63 1.22 -17.65
C GLU A 519 7.80 0.76 -16.45
N THR A 520 8.36 -0.07 -15.56
CA THR A 520 7.73 -0.39 -14.27
C THR A 520 7.68 0.84 -13.38
N THR A 521 8.76 1.62 -13.31
CA THR A 521 8.84 2.90 -12.59
C THR A 521 7.81 3.88 -13.14
N ARG A 522 7.77 4.05 -14.47
CA ARG A 522 6.80 4.90 -15.15
C ARG A 522 5.37 4.53 -14.81
N ARG A 523 5.02 3.24 -14.88
CA ARG A 523 3.68 2.75 -14.56
C ARG A 523 3.27 3.15 -13.15
N PHE A 524 4.11 2.92 -12.14
CA PHE A 524 3.76 3.24 -10.76
C PHE A 524 3.78 4.74 -10.45
N LEU A 525 4.66 5.50 -11.12
CA LEU A 525 4.64 6.96 -11.11
C LEU A 525 3.30 7.48 -11.64
N LEU A 526 2.80 6.97 -12.77
CA LEU A 526 1.51 7.37 -13.34
C LEU A 526 0.32 6.98 -12.44
N GLU A 527 0.38 5.82 -11.78
CA GLU A 527 -0.64 5.43 -10.79
C GLU A 527 -0.64 6.38 -9.59
N TRP A 528 0.52 6.84 -9.14
CA TRP A 528 0.60 7.83 -8.07
C TRP A 528 0.15 9.23 -8.52
N GLN A 529 0.52 9.66 -9.74
CA GLN A 529 0.05 10.92 -10.34
C GLN A 529 -1.48 11.01 -10.37
N SER A 530 -2.20 9.89 -10.52
CA SER A 530 -3.67 9.81 -10.44
C SER A 530 -4.27 10.21 -9.07
N PHE A 531 -3.43 10.42 -8.06
CA PHE A 531 -3.80 11.06 -6.79
C PHE A 531 -3.16 12.43 -6.66
N LEU A 532 -1.88 12.56 -7.00
CA LEU A 532 -1.10 13.80 -6.82
C LEU A 532 -1.71 14.99 -7.58
N TYR A 533 -2.28 14.78 -8.76
CA TYR A 533 -2.90 15.86 -9.56
C TYR A 533 -4.03 16.60 -8.84
N ARG A 534 -4.59 15.99 -7.80
CA ARG A 534 -5.67 16.57 -7.00
C ARG A 534 -5.19 17.64 -6.05
N TYR A 535 -3.89 17.78 -5.82
CA TYR A 535 -3.36 18.85 -5.00
C TYR A 535 -3.68 20.19 -5.65
N VAL A 536 -4.22 21.11 -4.86
CA VAL A 536 -4.43 22.51 -5.25
C VAL A 536 -3.48 23.35 -4.41
N PRO A 537 -2.62 24.18 -5.03
CA PRO A 537 -1.76 25.11 -4.32
C PRO A 537 -2.54 25.95 -3.32
N TYR A 538 -1.99 26.12 -2.12
CA TYR A 538 -2.71 26.77 -1.04
C TYR A 538 -3.09 28.21 -1.37
N GLY A 539 -2.18 28.95 -2.02
CA GLY A 539 -2.43 30.31 -2.48
C GLY A 539 -3.52 30.45 -3.56
N LEU A 540 -4.00 29.35 -4.14
CA LEU A 540 -5.09 29.33 -5.13
C LEU A 540 -6.43 28.88 -4.54
N LEU A 541 -6.46 28.40 -3.28
CA LEU A 541 -7.69 27.98 -2.63
C LEU A 541 -8.49 29.20 -2.17
N GLU A 542 -9.77 29.28 -2.58
CA GLU A 542 -10.69 30.29 -2.05
C GLU A 542 -10.98 30.05 -0.55
N ARG A 543 -11.07 28.79 -0.15
CA ARG A 543 -11.45 28.36 1.21
C ARG A 543 -10.51 27.28 1.74
N PRO A 544 -9.29 27.64 2.19
CA PRO A 544 -8.40 26.68 2.82
C PRO A 544 -8.97 26.16 4.16
N PRO A 545 -8.62 24.93 4.59
CA PRO A 545 -7.78 23.95 3.90
C PRO A 545 -8.55 23.10 2.87
N GLN A 546 -7.84 22.52 1.89
CA GLN A 546 -8.42 21.65 0.88
C GLN A 546 -9.06 20.40 1.49
N ARG A 547 -10.35 20.14 1.19
CA ARG A 547 -11.03 18.91 1.61
C ARG A 547 -11.11 17.89 0.50
N ILE A 548 -11.04 16.60 0.84
CA ILE A 548 -11.12 15.52 -0.16
C ILE A 548 -12.43 15.46 -0.93
N ASN A 549 -13.54 15.96 -0.38
CA ASN A 549 -14.84 15.94 -1.05
C ASN A 549 -15.08 17.20 -1.90
N GLU A 550 -14.20 18.19 -1.81
CA GLU A 550 -14.29 19.39 -2.63
C GLU A 550 -13.73 19.08 -4.01
N ARG A 551 -14.55 19.32 -5.04
CA ARG A 551 -14.04 19.39 -6.41
C ARG A 551 -13.52 20.81 -6.57
N PRO A 552 -12.20 21.01 -6.68
CA PRO A 552 -11.72 22.32 -7.02
C PRO A 552 -12.26 22.69 -8.39
N ASP A 553 -12.64 23.95 -8.56
CA ASP A 553 -12.95 24.49 -9.87
C ASP A 553 -11.72 24.38 -10.78
N ALA A 554 -11.96 24.43 -12.08
CA ALA A 554 -10.85 24.47 -13.03
C ALA A 554 -10.01 25.72 -12.76
N TYR A 555 -8.73 25.51 -12.46
CA TYR A 555 -7.79 26.58 -12.18
C TYR A 555 -6.58 26.49 -13.11
N ARG A 556 -5.96 27.63 -13.38
CA ARG A 556 -4.62 27.69 -13.96
C ARG A 556 -3.61 27.73 -12.82
N GLY A 557 -2.59 26.87 -12.89
CA GLY A 557 -1.50 26.88 -11.92
C GLY A 557 -0.73 28.20 -11.93
N ARG A 558 0.10 28.43 -10.90
CA ARG A 558 0.99 29.60 -10.80
C ARG A 558 1.96 29.69 -11.98
N ASP A 559 2.26 28.56 -12.61
CA ASP A 559 3.03 28.44 -13.85
C ASP A 559 2.50 27.29 -14.72
N ASP A 560 3.11 27.10 -15.90
CA ASP A 560 2.67 26.09 -16.87
C ASP A 560 2.95 24.65 -16.39
N LEU A 561 4.02 24.44 -15.60
CA LEU A 561 4.34 23.12 -15.04
C LEU A 561 3.32 22.71 -13.97
N GLU A 562 2.90 23.65 -13.13
CA GLU A 562 1.84 23.46 -12.15
C GLU A 562 0.50 23.18 -12.82
N THR A 563 0.20 23.91 -13.89
CA THR A 563 -0.99 23.67 -14.72
C THR A 563 -0.97 22.26 -15.31
N LEU A 564 0.18 21.81 -15.81
CA LEU A 564 0.35 20.45 -16.34
C LEU A 564 0.16 19.38 -15.25
N MET A 565 0.72 19.59 -14.05
CA MET A 565 0.56 18.66 -12.91
C MET A 565 -0.86 18.62 -12.36
N ALA A 566 -1.63 19.70 -12.48
CA ALA A 566 -3.03 19.76 -12.06
C ALA A 566 -3.99 19.09 -13.05
N SER A 567 -3.52 18.76 -14.26
CA SER A 567 -4.37 18.21 -15.31
C SER A 567 -4.99 16.87 -14.89
N PRO A 568 -6.31 16.67 -15.07
CA PRO A 568 -6.95 15.38 -14.86
C PRO A 568 -6.73 14.40 -16.04
N ASN A 569 -6.09 14.84 -17.12
CA ASN A 569 -5.85 14.03 -18.31
C ASN A 569 -4.59 13.17 -18.15
N CYS A 570 -4.74 11.85 -18.28
CA CYS A 570 -3.61 10.93 -18.12
C CYS A 570 -2.51 11.12 -19.17
N ASN A 571 -2.81 11.68 -20.35
CA ASN A 571 -1.78 11.98 -21.35
C ASN A 571 -0.81 13.08 -20.87
N ASP A 572 -1.26 14.01 -20.03
CA ASP A 572 -0.38 15.03 -19.45
C ASP A 572 0.54 14.44 -18.37
N TRP A 573 0.06 13.44 -17.62
CA TRP A 573 0.90 12.67 -16.70
C TRP A 573 1.97 11.86 -17.45
N VAL A 574 1.63 11.36 -18.64
CA VAL A 574 2.59 10.70 -19.54
C VAL A 574 3.67 11.68 -19.96
N LYS A 575 3.33 12.90 -20.42
CA LYS A 575 4.32 13.93 -20.75
C LYS A 575 5.26 14.24 -19.58
N LEU A 576 4.73 14.41 -18.37
CA LEU A 576 5.54 14.59 -17.16
C LEU A 576 6.49 13.41 -16.92
N SER A 577 6.03 12.18 -17.14
CA SER A 577 6.88 11.00 -17.04
C SER A 577 7.95 10.95 -18.14
N GLU A 578 7.68 11.46 -19.34
CA GLU A 578 8.65 11.51 -20.44
C GLU A 578 9.79 12.49 -20.16
N MET A 579 9.49 13.61 -19.50
CA MET A 579 10.50 14.55 -19.02
C MET A 579 11.47 13.90 -18.02
N LEU A 580 11.05 12.86 -17.29
CA LEU A 580 11.85 12.20 -16.25
C LEU A 580 12.50 10.88 -16.69
N LEU A 581 11.87 10.16 -17.61
CA LEU A 581 12.22 8.79 -18.00
C LEU A 581 12.41 8.62 -19.51
N GLY A 582 12.51 9.71 -20.26
CA GLY A 582 12.58 9.70 -21.72
C GLY A 582 11.26 9.27 -22.38
N PRO A 583 11.21 9.20 -23.72
CA PRO A 583 9.99 8.93 -24.47
C PRO A 583 9.40 7.57 -24.14
N VAL A 584 8.06 7.47 -24.19
CA VAL A 584 7.37 6.19 -24.03
C VAL A 584 7.58 5.27 -25.25
N PRO A 585 7.49 3.94 -25.09
CA PRO A 585 7.49 3.01 -26.21
C PRO A 585 6.33 3.26 -27.18
N GLU A 586 6.49 2.83 -28.43
CA GLU A 586 5.42 2.90 -29.43
C GLU A 586 4.15 2.14 -28.97
N GLY A 587 2.98 2.73 -29.18
CA GLY A 587 1.71 2.16 -28.77
C GLY A 587 1.43 2.19 -27.25
N PHE A 588 2.25 2.90 -26.47
CA PHE A 588 2.03 3.05 -25.04
C PHE A 588 0.68 3.72 -24.75
N ASN A 589 -0.11 3.08 -23.89
CA ASN A 589 -1.38 3.62 -23.41
C ASN A 589 -1.51 3.36 -21.91
N PHE A 590 -1.86 4.41 -21.16
CA PHE A 590 -2.06 4.31 -19.72
C PHE A 590 -3.50 4.63 -19.34
N VAL A 591 -4.11 3.69 -18.61
CA VAL A 591 -5.41 3.87 -17.97
C VAL A 591 -5.23 3.70 -16.46
N PRO A 592 -5.53 4.73 -15.64
CA PRO A 592 -5.34 4.66 -14.19
C PRO A 592 -6.17 3.55 -13.57
N LYS A 593 -5.60 2.83 -12.59
CA LYS A 593 -6.31 1.75 -11.87
C LYS A 593 -7.48 2.28 -11.08
N HIS A 594 -7.25 3.40 -10.43
CA HIS A 594 -8.24 4.07 -9.64
C HIS A 594 -8.90 5.07 -10.58
N LYS A 595 -10.06 4.71 -11.14
CA LYS A 595 -10.93 5.75 -11.71
C LYS A 595 -11.13 6.77 -10.61
N ALA A 596 -10.67 7.99 -10.85
CA ALA A 596 -10.73 9.08 -9.90
C ALA A 596 -12.16 9.43 -9.47
N ASN A 597 -13.17 8.74 -10.00
CA ASN A 597 -14.59 8.80 -9.67
C ASN A 597 -14.95 8.23 -8.29
N ALA A 598 -13.99 7.99 -7.39
CA ALA A 598 -14.30 7.76 -5.98
C ALA A 598 -14.65 9.10 -5.30
N TYR A 599 -15.82 9.62 -5.68
CA TYR A 599 -16.64 10.56 -4.94
C TYR A 599 -17.99 9.88 -4.73
#